data_AF-A0A2V6HF20-F1
#
_entry.id   AF-A0A2V6HF20-F1
#
_cell.length_a   1.000
_cell.length_b   1.000
_cell.length_c   1.000
_cell.angle_alpha   90.00
_cell.angle_beta   90.00
_cell.angle_gamma   90.00
#
_symmetry.space_group_name_H-M   'P 1'
#
loop_
_entity.id
_entity.type
_entity.pdbx_description
1 polymer ?
#
loop_
_entity_poly.entity_id
_entity_poly.type
_entity_poly.pdbx_seq_one_letter_code
_entity_poly.pdbx_strand_id
1 'polypeptide(L)'
;MQSPETLGIVAGNGVYPRLIADAAGKAGVGKIVAAAFTDETDPTLEQHVELVEWMRVGQLGRLLKFFRSQGIHHAIMAGQIAPKNLFDLRPDLKALMLLGKLKERNAQSIFAAIADELAKVEVALLPATTFLEDSLAQPGLIAGPKLSHRQEHDVELGWDAAKEIARLDIGQTIIIKNGTIVAVEALEGTNEAIKRGGTLA
;
A
#
# COMPACT_ATOMS: atom_id res chain seq x y z
N MET A 1 -18.70 11.51 3.57
CA MET A 1 -19.31 10.35 2.89
C MET A 1 -20.01 9.50 3.94
N GLN A 2 -21.13 8.86 3.64
CA GLN A 2 -21.66 7.85 4.55
C GLN A 2 -20.69 6.68 4.57
N SER A 3 -20.25 6.27 5.76
CA SER A 3 -19.38 5.11 5.94
C SER A 3 -20.09 3.86 5.40
N PRO A 4 -19.39 2.99 4.65
CA PRO A 4 -19.98 1.76 4.16
C PRO A 4 -20.40 0.88 5.34
N GLU A 5 -21.47 0.11 5.15
CA GLU A 5 -21.93 -0.84 6.17
C GLU A 5 -20.93 -1.99 6.37
N THR A 6 -20.26 -2.41 5.29
CA THR A 6 -19.25 -3.48 5.30
C THR A 6 -17.94 -3.05 4.61
N LEU A 7 -16.81 -3.49 5.16
CA LEU A 7 -15.48 -3.24 4.62
C LEU A 7 -14.62 -4.51 4.63
N GLY A 8 -14.02 -4.82 3.48
CA GLY A 8 -12.96 -5.81 3.35
C GLY A 8 -11.58 -5.16 3.36
N ILE A 9 -10.64 -5.70 4.13
CA ILE A 9 -9.24 -5.27 4.10
C ILE A 9 -8.43 -6.38 3.43
N VAL A 10 -7.77 -6.07 2.33
CA VAL A 10 -6.72 -6.93 1.76
C VAL A 10 -5.43 -6.56 2.46
N ALA A 11 -5.02 -7.36 3.44
CA ALA A 11 -4.02 -7.00 4.43
C ALA A 11 -2.64 -7.55 4.07
N GLY A 12 -1.71 -6.67 3.70
CA GLY A 12 -0.28 -6.94 3.59
C GLY A 12 0.47 -6.76 4.91
N ASN A 13 1.78 -6.55 4.82
CA ASN A 13 2.69 -6.35 5.93
C ASN A 13 2.57 -4.93 6.54
N GLY A 14 3.03 -4.83 7.79
CA GLY A 14 3.22 -3.58 8.52
C GLY A 14 2.00 -3.20 9.35
N VAL A 15 2.05 -1.99 9.92
CA VAL A 15 1.00 -1.49 10.81
C VAL A 15 -0.27 -1.03 10.08
N TYR A 16 -0.17 -0.83 8.77
CA TYR A 16 -1.18 -0.13 7.97
C TYR A 16 -2.56 -0.82 7.94
N PRO A 17 -2.69 -2.14 7.76
CA PRO A 17 -3.99 -2.82 7.83
C PRO A 17 -4.73 -2.57 9.16
N ARG A 18 -3.95 -2.56 10.25
CA ARG A 18 -4.45 -2.38 11.61
C ARG A 18 -4.95 -0.95 11.85
N LEU A 19 -4.20 0.03 11.35
CA LEU A 19 -4.60 1.45 11.37
C LEU A 19 -5.89 1.69 10.58
N ILE A 20 -6.03 1.06 9.40
CA ILE A 20 -7.26 1.15 8.59
C ILE A 20 -8.44 0.54 9.34
N ALA A 21 -8.27 -0.65 9.92
CA ALA A 21 -9.33 -1.32 10.68
C ALA A 21 -9.83 -0.45 11.85
N ASP A 22 -8.89 0.09 12.65
CA ASP A 22 -9.22 0.99 13.76
C ASP A 22 -9.93 2.27 13.30
N ALA A 23 -9.44 2.88 12.22
CA ALA A 23 -10.01 4.10 11.69
C ALA A 23 -11.41 3.89 11.09
N ALA A 24 -11.61 2.79 10.36
CA ALA A 24 -12.91 2.40 9.81
C ALA A 24 -13.94 2.13 10.92
N GLY A 25 -13.53 1.43 12.00
CA GLY A 25 -14.39 1.20 13.16
C GLY A 25 -14.81 2.51 13.83
N LYS A 26 -13.87 3.45 14.02
CA LYS A 26 -14.16 4.80 14.55
C LYS A 26 -15.08 5.61 13.63
N ALA A 27 -14.96 5.41 12.32
CA ALA A 27 -15.83 6.04 11.32
C ALA A 27 -17.24 5.41 11.24
N GLY A 28 -17.52 4.37 12.04
CA GLY A 28 -18.82 3.74 12.13
C GLY A 28 -19.10 2.67 11.07
N VAL A 29 -18.06 2.08 10.47
CA VAL A 29 -18.23 0.89 9.63
C VAL A 29 -18.75 -0.26 10.49
N GLY A 30 -19.89 -0.82 10.10
CA GLY A 30 -20.61 -1.81 10.90
C GLY A 30 -19.93 -3.17 10.93
N LYS A 31 -19.38 -3.61 9.78
CA LYS A 31 -18.68 -4.88 9.64
C LYS A 31 -17.31 -4.74 8.99
N ILE A 32 -16.24 -5.22 9.63
CA ILE A 32 -14.88 -5.20 9.08
C ILE A 32 -14.32 -6.62 9.04
N VAL A 33 -13.89 -7.08 7.86
CA VAL A 33 -13.22 -8.38 7.68
C VAL A 33 -11.89 -8.19 6.96
N ALA A 34 -10.93 -9.09 7.21
CA ALA A 34 -9.63 -9.04 6.55
C ALA A 34 -9.32 -10.34 5.79
N ALA A 35 -8.81 -10.19 4.57
CA ALA A 35 -8.07 -11.22 3.87
C ALA A 35 -6.58 -11.04 4.19
N ALA A 36 -6.03 -11.94 5.00
CA ALA A 36 -4.65 -11.88 5.47
C ALA A 36 -3.77 -12.88 4.72
N PHE A 37 -2.51 -12.53 4.54
CA PHE A 37 -1.52 -13.34 3.85
C PHE A 37 -0.52 -13.98 4.83
N THR A 38 -0.40 -15.30 4.78
CA THR A 38 0.63 -16.04 5.53
C THR A 38 2.02 -15.50 5.20
N ASP A 39 2.87 -15.36 6.21
CA ASP A 39 4.24 -14.81 6.13
C ASP A 39 4.34 -13.33 5.75
N GLU A 40 3.21 -12.61 5.70
CA GLU A 40 3.13 -11.18 5.36
C GLU A 40 2.40 -10.38 6.44
N THR A 41 1.15 -10.75 6.73
CA THR A 41 0.27 -9.99 7.63
C THR A 41 0.61 -10.25 9.09
N ASP A 42 0.61 -9.20 9.90
CA ASP A 42 0.72 -9.32 11.35
C ASP A 42 -0.53 -9.98 11.95
N PRO A 43 -0.43 -11.12 12.66
CA PRO A 43 -1.56 -11.80 13.26
C PRO A 43 -2.34 -10.98 14.29
N THR A 44 -1.73 -9.93 14.85
CA THR A 44 -2.44 -9.01 15.76
C THR A 44 -3.63 -8.32 15.11
N LEU A 45 -3.72 -8.28 13.76
CA LEU A 45 -4.87 -7.78 13.02
C LEU A 45 -6.20 -8.45 13.43
N GLU A 46 -6.17 -9.71 13.88
CA GLU A 46 -7.37 -10.43 14.37
C GLU A 46 -8.08 -9.71 15.52
N GLN A 47 -7.37 -8.86 16.27
CA GLN A 47 -7.93 -8.08 17.37
C GLN A 47 -8.68 -6.83 16.93
N HIS A 48 -8.58 -6.47 15.64
CA HIS A 48 -9.07 -5.21 15.08
C HIS A 48 -10.21 -5.40 14.07
N VAL A 49 -10.53 -6.64 13.72
CA VAL A 49 -11.57 -6.99 12.73
C VAL A 49 -12.43 -8.13 13.27
N GLU A 50 -13.63 -8.31 12.74
CA GLU A 50 -14.52 -9.40 13.18
C GLU A 50 -14.09 -10.77 12.67
N LEU A 51 -13.47 -10.80 11.49
CA LEU A 51 -13.09 -12.05 10.84
C LEU A 51 -11.84 -11.86 10.00
N VAL A 52 -10.91 -12.81 10.12
CA VAL A 52 -9.73 -12.93 9.27
C VAL A 52 -9.77 -14.24 8.50
N GLU A 53 -9.61 -14.16 7.18
CA GLU A 53 -9.36 -15.33 6.34
C GLU A 53 -7.89 -15.36 5.93
N TRP A 54 -7.14 -16.33 6.46
CA TRP A 54 -5.74 -16.53 6.15
C TRP A 54 -5.54 -17.30 4.83
N MET A 55 -4.80 -16.70 3.90
CA MET A 55 -4.49 -17.26 2.59
C MET A 55 -3.03 -17.03 2.20
N ARG A 56 -2.59 -17.67 1.11
CA ARG A 56 -1.27 -17.37 0.52
C ARG A 56 -1.39 -16.27 -0.51
N VAL A 57 -0.30 -15.53 -0.73
CA VAL A 57 -0.21 -14.60 -1.84
C VAL A 57 -0.44 -15.36 -3.16
N GLY A 58 -1.28 -14.80 -4.04
CA GLY A 58 -1.67 -15.43 -5.32
C GLY A 58 -2.97 -16.23 -5.28
N GLN A 59 -3.64 -16.37 -4.12
CA GLN A 59 -4.94 -17.04 -4.02
C GLN A 59 -6.12 -16.07 -4.33
N LEU A 60 -6.11 -15.45 -5.51
CA LEU A 60 -7.11 -14.44 -5.90
C LEU A 60 -8.55 -15.00 -5.89
N GLY A 61 -8.77 -16.20 -6.40
CA GLY A 61 -10.09 -16.84 -6.37
C GLY A 61 -10.60 -17.06 -4.95
N ARG A 62 -9.71 -17.38 -3.99
CA ARG A 62 -10.07 -17.50 -2.58
C ARG A 62 -10.46 -16.15 -1.98
N LEU A 63 -9.70 -15.09 -2.27
CA LEU A 63 -10.03 -13.71 -1.87
C LEU A 63 -11.43 -13.31 -2.35
N LEU A 64 -11.72 -13.47 -3.65
CA LEU A 64 -13.02 -13.11 -4.23
C LEU A 64 -14.17 -13.92 -3.60
N LYS A 65 -13.95 -15.22 -3.36
CA LYS A 65 -14.95 -16.08 -2.72
C LYS A 65 -15.22 -15.66 -1.29
N PHE A 66 -14.19 -15.30 -0.54
CA PHE A 66 -14.29 -14.83 0.84
C PHE A 66 -15.07 -13.51 0.92
N PHE A 67 -14.71 -12.51 0.13
CA PHE A 67 -15.43 -11.24 0.13
C PHE A 67 -16.89 -11.39 -0.27
N ARG A 68 -17.18 -12.22 -1.28
CA ARG A 68 -18.56 -12.56 -1.66
C ARG A 68 -19.32 -13.24 -0.53
N SER A 69 -18.74 -14.23 0.16
CA SER A 69 -19.43 -14.95 1.23
C SER A 69 -19.69 -14.07 2.46
N GLN A 70 -18.89 -13.02 2.65
CA GLN A 70 -19.04 -12.06 3.74
C GLN A 70 -19.94 -10.86 3.42
N GLY A 71 -20.46 -10.75 2.18
CA GLY A 71 -21.29 -9.62 1.75
C GLY A 71 -20.51 -8.30 1.67
N ILE A 72 -19.24 -8.37 1.28
CA ILE A 72 -18.39 -7.19 1.16
C ILE A 72 -18.68 -6.50 -0.18
N HIS A 73 -18.91 -5.19 -0.12
CA HIS A 73 -19.10 -4.34 -1.30
C HIS A 73 -18.03 -3.25 -1.45
N HIS A 74 -17.27 -2.99 -0.39
CA HIS A 74 -16.16 -2.05 -0.40
C HIS A 74 -14.92 -2.72 0.18
N ALA A 75 -13.77 -2.51 -0.45
CA ALA A 75 -12.52 -3.02 0.07
C ALA A 75 -11.38 -2.00 -0.01
N ILE A 76 -10.41 -2.12 0.90
CA ILE A 76 -9.16 -1.36 0.88
C ILE A 76 -8.00 -2.35 0.82
N MET A 77 -7.02 -2.08 -0.05
CA MET A 77 -5.73 -2.77 -0.01
C MET A 77 -4.79 -1.99 0.89
N ALA A 78 -4.30 -2.62 1.96
CA ALA A 78 -3.47 -1.96 2.96
C ALA A 78 -2.24 -2.81 3.25
N GLY A 79 -1.08 -2.17 3.31
CA GLY A 79 0.21 -2.81 3.60
C GLY A 79 0.98 -3.24 2.36
N GLN A 80 2.26 -3.55 2.57
CA GLN A 80 3.16 -3.99 1.50
C GLN A 80 3.08 -5.52 1.32
N ILE A 81 3.41 -6.01 0.14
CA ILE A 81 3.70 -7.43 -0.07
C ILE A 81 5.19 -7.51 -0.43
N ALA A 82 5.93 -8.37 0.26
CA ALA A 82 7.37 -8.46 0.05
C ALA A 82 7.65 -8.92 -1.40
N PRO A 83 8.57 -8.27 -2.15
CA PRO A 83 8.89 -8.67 -3.53
C PRO A 83 9.25 -10.14 -3.65
N LYS A 84 9.98 -10.70 -2.68
CA LYS A 84 10.32 -12.15 -2.61
C LYS A 84 9.08 -13.07 -2.67
N ASN A 85 7.98 -12.67 -2.05
CA ASN A 85 6.74 -13.46 -2.00
C ASN A 85 5.87 -13.22 -3.24
N LEU A 86 6.15 -12.15 -4.00
CA LEU A 86 5.67 -11.98 -5.37
C LEU A 86 6.40 -12.91 -6.36
N PHE A 87 7.63 -13.35 -6.05
CA PHE A 87 8.38 -14.31 -6.86
C PHE A 87 8.14 -15.78 -6.46
N ASP A 88 7.77 -16.06 -5.21
CA ASP A 88 7.33 -17.39 -4.73
C ASP A 88 5.79 -17.53 -4.70
N LEU A 89 5.12 -16.93 -5.70
CA LEU A 89 3.67 -17.03 -5.83
C LEU A 89 3.25 -18.47 -6.11
N ARG A 90 2.24 -18.94 -5.39
CA ARG A 90 1.45 -20.14 -5.76
C ARG A 90 0.08 -19.69 -6.26
N PRO A 91 0.00 -19.17 -7.49
CA PRO A 91 -1.23 -18.60 -8.01
C PRO A 91 -2.29 -19.68 -8.13
N ASP A 92 -3.51 -19.39 -7.68
CA ASP A 92 -4.65 -20.22 -8.04
C ASP A 92 -5.03 -20.03 -9.51
N LEU A 93 -5.94 -20.87 -10.02
CA LEU A 93 -6.34 -20.84 -11.43
C LEU A 93 -6.80 -19.44 -11.87
N LYS A 94 -7.46 -18.70 -10.97
CA LYS A 94 -7.96 -17.36 -11.24
C LYS A 94 -6.81 -16.35 -11.37
N ALA A 95 -5.86 -16.37 -10.43
CA ALA A 95 -4.66 -15.55 -10.49
C ALA A 95 -3.80 -15.88 -11.71
N LEU A 96 -3.65 -17.16 -12.05
CA LEU A 96 -2.90 -17.59 -13.24
C LEU A 96 -3.54 -17.06 -14.54
N MET A 97 -4.87 -17.17 -14.67
CA MET A 97 -5.60 -16.61 -15.81
C MET A 97 -5.46 -15.08 -15.90
N LEU A 98 -5.47 -14.39 -14.77
CA LEU A 98 -5.28 -12.94 -14.72
C LEU A 98 -3.86 -12.55 -15.17
N LEU A 99 -2.83 -13.16 -14.59
CA LEU A 99 -1.43 -12.91 -14.94
C LEU A 99 -1.09 -13.30 -16.39
N GLY A 100 -1.81 -14.26 -16.97
CA GLY A 100 -1.71 -14.64 -18.38
C GLY A 100 -2.28 -13.62 -19.36
N LYS A 101 -3.17 -12.72 -18.90
CA LYS A 101 -3.78 -11.66 -19.74
C LYS A 101 -3.01 -10.34 -19.71
N LEU A 102 -2.10 -10.17 -18.75
CA LEU A 102 -1.31 -8.94 -18.62
C LEU A 102 -0.18 -8.91 -19.65
N LYS A 103 -0.09 -7.80 -20.40
CA LYS A 103 1.03 -7.53 -21.33
C LYS A 103 2.34 -7.33 -20.59
N GLU A 104 2.28 -6.65 -19.45
CA GLU A 104 3.41 -6.39 -18.56
C GLU A 104 3.03 -6.82 -17.15
N ARG A 105 3.98 -7.40 -16.42
CA ARG A 105 3.79 -7.89 -15.04
C ARG A 105 4.53 -7.00 -14.06
N ASN A 106 4.15 -5.73 -14.03
CA ASN A 106 4.63 -4.78 -13.03
C ASN A 106 3.56 -4.61 -11.93
N ALA A 107 3.92 -3.93 -10.84
CA ALA A 107 3.01 -3.78 -9.70
C ALA A 107 1.71 -3.06 -10.11
N GLN A 108 1.81 -1.98 -10.90
CA GLN A 108 0.67 -1.18 -11.32
C GLN A 108 -0.33 -2.02 -12.14
N SER A 109 0.13 -2.79 -13.13
CA SER A 109 -0.74 -3.61 -13.97
C SER A 109 -1.40 -4.74 -13.19
N ILE A 110 -0.68 -5.33 -12.23
CA ILE A 110 -1.22 -6.37 -11.36
C ILE A 110 -2.30 -5.80 -10.44
N PHE A 111 -2.05 -4.66 -9.78
CA PHE A 111 -3.03 -4.03 -8.90
C PHE A 111 -4.29 -3.61 -9.64
N ALA A 112 -4.15 -2.99 -10.82
CA ALA A 112 -5.28 -2.62 -11.66
C ALA A 112 -6.13 -3.86 -12.05
N ALA A 113 -5.48 -4.97 -12.41
CA ALA A 113 -6.20 -6.17 -12.76
C ALA A 113 -6.91 -6.83 -11.56
N ILE A 114 -6.31 -6.77 -10.36
CA ILE A 114 -6.98 -7.22 -9.13
C ILE A 114 -8.21 -6.36 -8.84
N ALA A 115 -8.11 -5.04 -9.01
CA ALA A 115 -9.23 -4.11 -8.89
C ALA A 115 -10.38 -4.50 -9.83
N ASP A 116 -10.08 -4.79 -11.10
CA ASP A 116 -11.07 -5.22 -12.08
C ASP A 116 -11.76 -6.54 -11.70
N GLU A 117 -11.03 -7.50 -11.12
CA GLU A 117 -11.62 -8.76 -10.67
C GLU A 117 -12.48 -8.60 -9.42
N LEU A 118 -12.12 -7.69 -8.51
CA LEU A 118 -12.96 -7.31 -7.37
C LEU A 118 -14.26 -6.63 -7.83
N ALA A 119 -14.17 -5.73 -8.80
CA ALA A 119 -15.34 -5.06 -9.37
C ALA A 119 -16.33 -6.04 -10.01
N LYS A 120 -15.84 -7.12 -10.65
CA LYS A 120 -16.68 -8.20 -11.22
C LYS A 120 -17.47 -8.98 -10.18
N VAL A 121 -17.10 -8.90 -8.91
CA VAL A 121 -17.84 -9.49 -7.80
C VAL A 121 -18.50 -8.42 -6.92
N GLU A 122 -18.73 -7.23 -7.49
CA GLU A 122 -19.42 -6.10 -6.86
C GLU A 122 -18.70 -5.56 -5.62
N VAL A 123 -17.37 -5.70 -5.59
CA VAL A 123 -16.49 -5.11 -4.57
C VAL A 123 -15.76 -3.91 -5.18
N ALA A 124 -16.14 -2.70 -4.76
CA ALA A 124 -15.45 -1.48 -5.11
C ALA A 124 -14.20 -1.30 -4.26
N LEU A 125 -13.04 -1.08 -4.88
CA LEU A 125 -11.84 -0.67 -4.16
C LEU A 125 -11.92 0.82 -3.79
N LEU A 126 -11.82 1.10 -2.51
CA LEU A 126 -11.70 2.45 -1.97
C LEU A 126 -10.24 2.92 -2.03
N PRO A 127 -10.00 4.23 -2.06
CA PRO A 127 -8.66 4.79 -1.89
C PRO A 127 -7.99 4.26 -0.62
N ALA A 128 -6.69 3.99 -0.70
CA ALA A 128 -5.93 3.53 0.48
C ALA A 128 -5.96 4.54 1.64
N THR A 129 -6.18 5.82 1.34
CA THR A 129 -6.27 6.90 2.33
C THR A 129 -7.64 7.01 3.02
N THR A 130 -8.64 6.25 2.61
CA THR A 130 -9.98 6.34 3.20
C THR A 130 -9.96 6.00 4.69
N PHE A 131 -10.63 6.82 5.50
CA PHE A 131 -10.64 6.83 6.98
C PHE A 131 -9.36 7.36 7.64
N LEU A 132 -8.29 7.58 6.87
CA LEU A 132 -7.01 8.09 7.36
C LEU A 132 -6.69 9.47 6.79
N GLU A 133 -7.71 10.22 6.38
CA GLU A 133 -7.55 11.57 5.85
C GLU A 133 -6.81 12.48 6.85
N ASP A 134 -7.08 12.31 8.15
CA ASP A 134 -6.42 13.03 9.23
C ASP A 134 -4.97 12.57 9.50
N SER A 135 -4.56 11.42 8.95
CA SER A 135 -3.19 10.92 9.04
C SER A 135 -2.31 11.36 7.87
N LEU A 136 -2.87 12.09 6.90
CA LEU A 136 -2.12 12.61 5.76
C LEU A 136 -1.31 13.86 6.14
N ALA A 137 -0.12 13.98 5.55
CA ALA A 137 0.72 15.15 5.67
C ALA A 137 -0.04 16.41 5.20
N GLN A 138 -0.19 17.38 6.10
CA GLN A 138 -0.81 18.65 5.79
C GLN A 138 0.20 19.62 5.15
N PRO A 139 -0.26 20.61 4.36
CA PRO A 139 0.62 21.64 3.83
C PRO A 139 1.37 22.38 4.94
N GLY A 140 2.67 22.58 4.73
CA GLY A 140 3.54 23.33 5.64
C GLY A 140 4.48 22.46 6.46
N LEU A 141 5.11 23.08 7.47
CA LEU A 141 6.09 22.43 8.33
C LEU A 141 5.38 21.52 9.34
N ILE A 142 5.60 20.20 9.24
CA ILE A 142 5.00 19.22 10.16
C ILE A 142 5.70 19.23 11.51
N ALA A 143 7.04 19.24 11.52
CA ALA A 143 7.84 19.18 12.73
C ALA A 143 9.23 19.78 12.51
N GLY A 144 9.87 20.21 13.60
CA GLY A 144 11.24 20.75 13.59
C GLY A 144 11.31 22.27 13.41
N PRO A 145 12.52 22.82 13.26
CA PRO A 145 12.72 24.24 13.02
C PRO A 145 12.34 24.62 11.59
N LYS A 146 12.10 25.92 11.35
CA LYS A 146 11.97 26.44 9.99
C LYS A 146 13.22 26.13 9.17
N LEU A 147 13.03 25.82 7.90
CA LEU A 147 14.11 25.62 6.96
C LEU A 147 14.86 26.94 6.73
N SER A 148 16.19 26.83 6.57
CA SER A 148 16.99 27.91 6.01
C SER A 148 16.77 28.00 4.50
N HIS A 149 17.07 29.15 3.89
CA HIS A 149 17.00 29.33 2.43
C HIS A 149 17.80 28.27 1.64
N ARG A 150 18.91 27.77 2.21
CA ARG A 150 19.68 26.69 1.59
C ARG A 150 18.93 25.36 1.61
N GLN A 151 18.25 25.05 2.70
CA GLN A 151 17.45 23.83 2.82
C GLN A 151 16.17 23.91 1.99
N GLU A 152 15.56 25.10 1.87
CA GLU A 152 14.43 25.31 0.95
C GLU A 152 14.85 25.01 -0.51
N HIS A 153 16.02 25.48 -0.93
CA HIS A 153 16.56 25.14 -2.24
C HIS A 153 16.82 23.63 -2.43
N ASP A 154 17.34 22.95 -1.41
CA ASP A 154 17.52 21.49 -1.43
C ASP A 154 16.18 20.75 -1.56
N VAL A 155 15.10 21.25 -0.92
CA VAL A 155 13.75 20.70 -1.03
C VAL A 155 13.19 20.87 -2.44
N GLU A 156 13.34 22.06 -3.04
CA GLU A 156 12.91 22.32 -4.42
C GLU A 156 13.61 21.38 -5.42
N LEU A 157 14.95 21.29 -5.33
CA LEU A 157 15.75 20.38 -6.15
C LEU A 157 15.32 18.92 -5.96
N GLY A 158 15.08 18.52 -4.71
CA GLY A 158 14.65 17.16 -4.36
C GLY A 158 13.28 16.82 -4.91
N TRP A 159 12.35 17.78 -4.86
CA TRP A 159 11.00 17.60 -5.37
C TRP A 159 11.00 17.38 -6.89
N ASP A 160 11.77 18.17 -7.63
CA ASP A 160 11.89 18.02 -9.08
C ASP A 160 12.56 16.69 -9.46
N ALA A 161 13.65 16.33 -8.78
CA ALA A 161 14.31 15.05 -9.00
C ALA A 161 13.39 13.85 -8.67
N ALA A 162 12.67 13.90 -7.55
CA ALA A 162 11.78 12.81 -7.12
C ALA A 162 10.69 12.54 -8.15
N LYS A 163 10.09 13.58 -8.75
CA LYS A 163 9.08 13.44 -9.80
C LYS A 163 9.64 12.74 -11.04
N GLU A 164 10.84 13.08 -11.48
CA GLU A 164 11.45 12.43 -12.65
C GLU A 164 11.84 10.97 -12.38
N ILE A 165 12.40 10.67 -11.20
CA ILE A 165 12.75 9.30 -10.82
C ILE A 165 11.51 8.43 -10.67
N ALA A 166 10.45 8.95 -10.06
CA ALA A 166 9.17 8.24 -9.92
C ALA A 166 8.50 8.00 -11.29
N ARG A 167 8.60 8.94 -12.24
CA ARG A 167 8.09 8.77 -13.62
C ARG A 167 8.74 7.60 -14.36
N LEU A 168 9.97 7.24 -13.99
CA LEU A 168 10.71 6.12 -14.57
C LEU A 168 10.48 4.80 -13.82
N ASP A 169 9.59 4.77 -12.82
CA ASP A 169 9.36 3.62 -11.93
C ASP A 169 10.63 3.09 -11.24
N ILE A 170 11.60 3.98 -10.97
CA ILE A 170 12.86 3.61 -10.31
C ILE A 170 12.69 3.61 -8.79
N GLY A 171 12.15 4.69 -8.24
CA GLY A 171 12.00 4.90 -6.80
C GLY A 171 11.36 6.24 -6.49
N GLN A 172 11.25 6.58 -5.20
CA GLN A 172 10.51 7.77 -4.75
C GLN A 172 11.25 8.65 -3.73
N THR A 173 12.33 8.15 -3.13
CA THR A 173 13.09 8.90 -2.13
C THR A 173 14.38 9.46 -2.72
N ILE A 174 14.61 10.76 -2.48
CA ILE A 174 15.82 11.49 -2.87
C ILE A 174 16.48 12.05 -1.62
N ILE A 175 17.79 11.84 -1.48
CA ILE A 175 18.60 12.42 -0.41
C ILE A 175 19.49 13.47 -1.05
N ILE A 176 19.34 14.72 -0.60
CA ILE A 176 20.16 15.85 -1.02
C ILE A 176 20.94 16.38 0.17
N LYS A 177 22.20 16.74 -0.11
CA LYS A 177 23.01 17.55 0.78
C LYS A 177 23.58 18.69 -0.02
N ASN A 178 23.30 19.92 0.39
CA ASN A 178 24.05 21.08 -0.07
C ASN A 178 23.96 21.29 -1.60
N GLY A 179 22.79 21.07 -2.20
CA GLY A 179 22.53 21.18 -3.64
C GLY A 179 22.98 19.96 -4.45
N THR A 180 23.41 18.87 -3.80
CA THR A 180 23.88 17.66 -4.47
C THR A 180 23.01 16.47 -4.08
N ILE A 181 22.50 15.73 -5.07
CA ILE A 181 21.83 14.44 -4.84
C ILE A 181 22.91 13.42 -4.46
N VAL A 182 22.86 12.91 -3.23
CA VAL A 182 23.83 11.95 -2.69
C VAL A 182 23.30 10.52 -2.74
N ALA A 183 21.98 10.34 -2.76
CA ALA A 183 21.36 9.04 -2.96
C ALA A 183 19.96 9.19 -3.58
N VAL A 184 19.62 8.21 -4.42
CA VAL A 184 18.30 8.01 -5.02
C VAL A 184 17.88 6.59 -4.67
N GLU A 185 16.69 6.42 -4.11
CA GLU A 185 16.09 5.11 -3.87
C GLU A 185 15.88 4.36 -5.19
N ALA A 186 16.16 3.06 -5.17
CA ALA A 186 15.70 2.12 -6.18
C ALA A 186 15.10 0.88 -5.49
N LEU A 187 15.49 -0.33 -5.93
CA LEU A 187 14.96 -1.59 -5.41
C LEU A 187 15.24 -1.83 -3.92
N GLU A 188 16.27 -1.19 -3.35
CA GLU A 188 16.64 -1.38 -1.94
C GLU A 188 15.61 -0.83 -0.95
N GLY A 189 14.75 0.08 -1.40
CA GLY A 189 13.72 0.71 -0.60
C GLY A 189 14.20 1.90 0.24
N THR A 190 13.22 2.72 0.65
CA THR A 190 13.41 3.99 1.36
C THR A 190 14.39 3.92 2.55
N ASN A 191 14.27 2.90 3.41
CA ASN A 191 15.10 2.78 4.61
C ASN A 191 16.59 2.61 4.28
N GLU A 192 16.91 1.74 3.30
CA GLU A 192 18.30 1.51 2.90
C GLU A 192 18.86 2.69 2.10
N ALA A 193 18.02 3.35 1.29
CA ALA A 193 18.37 4.59 0.61
C ALA A 193 18.72 5.71 1.61
N ILE A 194 17.95 5.88 2.70
CA ILE A 194 18.24 6.85 3.76
C ILE A 194 19.53 6.50 4.49
N LYS A 195 19.75 5.23 4.86
CA LYS A 195 21.00 4.80 5.51
C LYS A 195 22.21 5.07 4.64
N ARG A 196 22.14 4.72 3.35
CA ARG A 196 23.19 4.98 2.36
C ARG A 196 23.40 6.48 2.13
N GLY A 197 22.32 7.25 2.06
CA GLY A 197 22.41 8.71 1.98
C GLY A 197 23.12 9.29 3.21
N GLY A 198 22.79 8.81 4.41
CA GLY A 198 23.39 9.26 5.66
C GLY A 198 24.90 9.00 5.78
N THR A 199 25.43 7.94 5.14
CA THR A 199 26.88 7.69 5.11
C THR A 199 27.63 8.57 4.11
N LEU A 200 26.93 9.11 3.11
CA LEU A 200 27.48 10.00 2.09
C LEU A 200 27.26 11.49 2.41
N ALA A 201 26.35 11.77 3.36
CA ALA A 201 25.90 13.09 3.76
C ALA A 201 26.61 13.63 5.01
#